data_AF-A0A7K4EZJ1-F1
#
_entry.id   AF-A0A7K4EZJ1-F1
#
_cell.length_a   1.000
_cell.length_b   1.000
_cell.length_c   1.000
_cell.angle_alpha   90.00
_cell.angle_beta   90.00
_cell.angle_gamma   90.00
#
_symmetry.space_group_name_H-M   'P 1'
#
loop_
_entity.id
_entity.type
_entity.pdbx_description
1 polymer ?
#
loop_
_entity_poly.entity_id
_entity_poly.type
_entity_poly.pdbx_seq_one_letter_code
_entity_poly.pdbx_strand_id
1 'polypeptide(L)' 'MSKVCIVFDRLRAEEKMLQKEASDLGHDALMLDAKITQINTDSKKQDFDLGDVVLERCVSYFRGLHFTASLEFMDIPV' A
#
# COMPACT_ATOMS: atom_id res chain seq x y z
N MET A 1 3.72 -7.65 -16.18
CA MET A 1 2.73 -7.86 -15.12
C MET A 1 3.23 -7.09 -13.93
N SER A 2 2.51 -6.03 -13.54
CA SER A 2 2.95 -5.17 -12.43
C SER A 2 2.31 -5.60 -11.13
N LYS A 3 3.04 -5.46 -10.02
CA LYS A 3 2.57 -5.75 -8.66
C LYS A 3 2.12 -4.45 -8.00
N VAL A 4 0.84 -4.36 -7.67
CA VAL A 4 0.20 -3.17 -7.09
C VAL A 4 -0.19 -3.50 -5.65
N CYS A 5 0.31 -2.72 -4.69
CA CYS A 5 -0.08 -2.87 -3.29
C CYS A 5 -1.13 -1.82 -2.90
N ILE A 6 -2.28 -2.27 -2.44
CA ILE A 6 -3.35 -1.40 -1.94
C ILE A 6 -3.22 -1.34 -0.42
N VAL A 7 -2.87 -0.17 0.09
CA VAL A 7 -2.66 0.09 1.52
C VAL A 7 -3.92 0.67 2.13
N PHE A 8 -4.39 0.09 3.23
CA PHE A 8 -5.60 0.54 3.93
C PHE A 8 -5.42 0.50 5.45
N ASP A 9 -6.26 1.22 6.18
CA ASP A 9 -6.38 1.12 7.63
C ASP A 9 -7.76 0.63 8.09
N ARG A 10 -8.72 0.61 7.18
CA ARG A 10 -10.04 0.00 7.36
C ARG A 10 -10.44 -0.55 6.01
N LEU A 11 -10.58 -1.87 5.92
CA LEU A 11 -11.00 -2.54 4.70
C LEU A 11 -12.47 -2.21 4.40
N ARG A 12 -12.73 -1.41 3.37
CA ARG A 12 -14.09 -1.14 2.87
C ARG A 12 -14.37 -1.93 1.59
N ALA A 13 -15.53 -1.71 1.00
CA ALA A 13 -15.91 -2.37 -0.25
C ALA A 13 -15.04 -1.86 -1.42
N GLU A 14 -14.70 -0.57 -1.40
CA GLU A 14 -13.91 0.13 -2.40
C GLU A 14 -12.53 -0.51 -2.58
N GLU A 15 -11.83 -0.82 -1.49
CA GLU A 15 -10.51 -1.48 -1.56
C GLU A 15 -10.61 -2.90 -2.12
N LYS A 16 -11.67 -3.66 -1.79
CA LYS A 16 -11.91 -4.99 -2.39
C LYS A 16 -12.23 -4.90 -3.88
N MET A 17 -12.98 -3.88 -4.29
CA MET A 17 -13.28 -3.63 -5.70
C MET A 17 -12.00 -3.31 -6.46
N LEU A 18 -11.13 -2.45 -5.90
CA LEU A 18 -9.83 -2.14 -6.51
C LEU A 18 -8.94 -3.38 -6.64
N GLN A 19 -8.87 -4.22 -5.61
CA GLN A 19 -8.11 -5.47 -5.66
C GLN A 19 -8.62 -6.38 -6.80
N LYS A 20 -9.95 -6.53 -6.89
CA LYS A 20 -10.59 -7.35 -7.91
C LYS A 20 -10.30 -6.82 -9.31
N GLU A 21 -10.55 -5.53 -9.57
CA GLU A 21 -10.32 -4.93 -10.88
C GLU A 21 -8.83 -4.98 -11.28
N ALA A 22 -7.91 -4.75 -10.35
CA ALA A 22 -6.48 -4.92 -10.62
C ALA A 22 -6.13 -6.36 -11.03
N SER A 23 -6.73 -7.35 -10.34
CA SER A 23 -6.56 -8.77 -10.66
C SER A 23 -7.19 -9.13 -12.01
N ASP A 24 -8.38 -8.62 -12.31
CA ASP A 24 -9.11 -8.84 -13.57
C ASP A 24 -8.37 -8.21 -14.78
N LEU A 25 -7.63 -7.12 -14.55
CA LEU A 25 -6.71 -6.51 -15.51
C LEU A 25 -5.38 -7.27 -15.67
N GLY A 26 -5.16 -8.33 -14.88
CA GLY A 26 -3.95 -9.17 -14.94
C GLY A 26 -2.76 -8.60 -14.19
N HIS A 27 -2.98 -7.74 -13.20
CA HIS A 27 -1.94 -7.30 -12.24
C HIS A 27 -1.94 -8.19 -10.99
N ASP A 28 -0.79 -8.25 -10.30
CA ASP A 28 -0.70 -8.89 -9.00
C ASP A 28 -1.12 -7.87 -7.92
N ALA A 29 -2.29 -8.08 -7.29
CA ALA A 29 -2.92 -7.14 -6.39
C ALA A 29 -2.73 -7.55 -4.92
N LEU A 30 -1.84 -6.85 -4.22
CA LEU A 30 -1.60 -7.03 -2.79
C LEU A 30 -2.50 -6.13 -1.96
N MET A 31 -2.80 -6.58 -0.75
CA MET A 31 -3.56 -5.85 0.25
C MET A 31 -2.72 -5.73 1.52
N LEU A 32 -2.44 -4.51 1.99
CA LEU A 32 -1.63 -4.25 3.17
C LEU A 32 -2.35 -3.38 4.20
N ASP A 33 -2.38 -3.83 5.46
CA ASP A 33 -2.99 -3.10 6.57
C ASP A 33 -1.94 -2.18 7.25
N ALA A 34 -2.11 -0.88 7.07
CA ALA A 34 -1.30 0.18 7.67
C ALA A 34 -1.44 0.29 9.20
N LYS A 35 -2.37 -0.43 9.83
CA LYS A 35 -2.49 -0.47 11.31
C LYS A 35 -1.45 -1.35 11.98
N ILE A 36 -1.09 -2.45 11.33
CA ILE A 36 -0.17 -3.43 11.88
C ILE A 36 1.21 -3.33 11.24
N THR A 37 1.33 -2.60 10.13
CA THR A 37 2.60 -2.34 9.46
C THR A 37 3.36 -1.25 10.21
N GLN A 38 4.57 -1.57 10.64
CA GLN A 38 5.44 -0.66 11.36
C GLN A 38 6.62 -0.25 10.46
N ILE A 39 6.82 1.04 10.33
CA ILE A 39 7.96 1.63 9.61
C ILE A 39 8.72 2.50 10.61
N ASN A 40 10.04 2.38 10.59
CA ASN A 40 10.96 3.17 11.40
C ASN A 40 12.07 3.75 10.51
N THR A 41 12.99 4.51 11.11
CA THR A 41 14.07 5.19 10.38
C THR A 41 15.14 4.28 9.79
N ASP A 42 15.21 3.02 10.24
CA ASP A 42 16.14 2.01 9.72
C ASP A 42 15.50 1.12 8.66
N SER A 43 14.19 1.29 8.42
CA SER A 43 13.42 0.47 7.49
C SER A 43 13.83 0.77 6.05
N LYS A 44 13.90 -0.29 5.24
CA LYS A 44 14.28 -0.23 3.84
C LYS A 44 13.19 -0.80 2.96
N LYS A 45 13.20 -0.40 1.70
CA LYS A 45 12.28 -0.92 0.67
C LYS A 45 12.23 -2.46 0.62
N GLN A 46 13.36 -3.13 0.83
CA GLN A 46 13.44 -4.60 0.78
C GLN A 46 12.80 -5.30 1.99
N ASP A 47 12.53 -4.57 3.07
CA ASP A 47 11.92 -5.13 4.28
C ASP A 47 10.41 -5.35 4.10
N PHE A 48 9.81 -4.78 3.04
CA PHE A 48 8.39 -4.88 2.74
C PHE A 48 8.15 -5.43 1.35
N ASP A 49 7.18 -6.34 1.22
CA ASP A 49 6.71 -6.82 -0.08
C ASP A 49 5.58 -5.92 -0.61
N LEU A 50 5.96 -4.73 -1.12
CA LEU A 50 5.02 -3.69 -1.57
C LEU A 50 4.81 -3.64 -3.09
N GLY A 51 5.55 -4.43 -3.86
CA GLY A 51 5.45 -4.43 -5.33
C GLY A 51 6.08 -3.21 -6.00
N ASP A 52 5.60 -2.91 -7.22
CA ASP A 52 6.12 -1.86 -8.09
C ASP A 52 5.58 -0.48 -7.71
N VAL A 53 4.34 -0.43 -7.23
CA VAL A 53 3.62 0.79 -6.85
C VAL A 53 2.63 0.51 -5.72
N VAL A 54 2.48 1.48 -4.84
CA VAL A 54 1.51 1.46 -3.75
C VAL A 54 0.34 2.37 -4.10
N LEU A 55 -0.86 2.03 -3.66
CA LEU A 55 -2.06 2.86 -3.73
C LEU A 55 -2.54 3.13 -2.31
N GLU A 56 -2.40 4.38 -1.85
CA GLU A 56 -2.82 4.82 -0.51
C GLU A 56 -4.35 4.96 -0.43
N ARG A 57 -4.99 4.19 0.46
CA ARG A 57 -6.45 4.13 0.65
C ARG A 57 -6.89 4.19 2.11
N CYS A 58 -6.05 4.66 3.02
CA CYS A 58 -6.43 4.83 4.43
C CYS A 58 -7.60 5.81 4.56
N VAL A 59 -8.48 5.53 5.50
CA VAL A 59 -9.56 6.42 5.92
C VAL A 59 -9.02 7.51 6.83
N SER A 60 -8.04 7.19 7.69
CA SER A 60 -7.37 8.18 8.52
C SER A 60 -6.40 9.04 7.69
N TYR A 61 -6.69 10.34 7.61
CA TYR A 61 -5.82 11.32 6.95
C TYR A 61 -4.39 11.28 7.49
N PHE A 62 -4.21 11.29 8.82
CA PHE A 62 -2.90 11.29 9.45
C PHE A 62 -2.10 10.03 9.11
N ARG A 63 -2.77 8.87 9.16
CA ARG A 63 -2.12 7.61 8.82
C ARG A 63 -1.73 7.56 7.34
N GLY A 64 -2.65 7.91 6.44
CA GLY A 64 -2.36 7.96 5.01
C GLY A 64 -1.18 8.90 4.69
N LEU A 65 -1.21 10.11 5.26
CA LEU A 65 -0.15 11.10 5.08
C LEU A 65 1.23 10.59 5.54
N HIS A 66 1.32 10.08 6.77
CA HIS A 66 2.61 9.65 7.32
C HIS A 66 3.09 8.31 6.76
N PHE A 67 2.18 7.42 6.39
CA PHE A 67 2.53 6.18 5.69
C PHE A 67 3.10 6.51 4.31
N THR A 68 2.44 7.39 3.55
CA THR A 68 2.93 7.91 2.26
C THR A 68 4.33 8.50 2.38
N ALA A 69 4.55 9.42 3.33
CA ALA A 69 5.86 10.02 3.54
C ALA A 69 6.95 8.98 3.87
N SER A 70 6.59 7.91 4.58
CA SER A 70 7.51 6.81 4.90
C SER A 70 7.84 5.96 3.66
N LEU A 71 6.87 5.74 2.77
CA LEU A 71 7.06 5.05 1.49
C LEU A 71 7.95 5.87 0.55
N GLU A 72 7.69 7.17 0.44
CA GLU A 72 8.49 8.11 -0.36
C GLU A 72 9.94 8.16 0.13
N PHE A 73 10.16 8.18 1.45
CA PHE A 73 11.50 8.10 2.05
C PHE A 73 12.28 6.84 1.63
N MET A 74 11.58 5.74 1.36
CA MET A 74 12.15 4.48 0.89
C MET A 74 12.20 4.36 -0.65
N ASP A 75 11.98 5.45 -1.39
CA ASP A 75 11.90 5.46 -2.86
C ASP A 75 10.86 4.46 -3.42
N ILE A 76 9.70 4.40 -2.76
CA ILE A 76 8.55 3.59 -3.19
C ILE A 76 7.52 4.52 -3.84
N PRO A 77 7.17 4.30 -5.11
CA PRO A 77 6.07 5.03 -5.75
C PRO A 77 4.74 4.75 -5.03
N VAL A 78 4.00 5.80 -4.71
CA VAL A 78 2.72 5.77 -3.98
C VAL A 78 1.70 6.72 -4.60
#